data_AF-A0A9E2L8Q8-F1
#
_entry.id   AF-A0A9E2L8Q8-F1
#
_cell.length_a   1.000
_cell.length_b   1.000
_cell.length_c   1.000
_cell.angle_alpha   90.00
_cell.angle_beta   90.00
_cell.angle_gamma   90.00
#
_symmetry.space_group_name_H-M   'P 1'
#
loop_
_entity.id
_entity.type
_entity.pdbx_description
1 polymer ?
#
loop_
_entity_poly.entity_id
_entity_poly.type
_entity_poly.pdbx_seq_one_letter_code
_entity_poly.pdbx_strand_id
1 'polypeptide(L)'
;MKFKGKVWKFRDDVNTDEIIPARFLNTQDARELGEHCMEDIDADFPKKVSRGDIIVAGKNFGCGSSREHAQLAIKGAGVSCVIAESFARIFYRNSINMGLPILEVKDLSG
;
A
#
# COMPACT_ATOMS: atom_id res chain seq x y z
N MET A 1 -7.12 4.27 -18.79
CA MET A 1 -7.31 3.14 -17.85
C MET A 1 -8.40 3.52 -16.85
N LYS A 2 -9.20 2.58 -16.34
CA LYS A 2 -10.28 2.85 -15.37
C LYS A 2 -10.13 1.89 -14.18
N PHE A 3 -10.05 2.42 -12.96
CA PHE A 3 -10.00 1.65 -11.72
C PHE A 3 -11.39 1.61 -11.07
N LYS A 4 -11.79 0.45 -10.55
CA LYS A 4 -13.04 0.24 -9.81
C LYS A 4 -12.85 -0.92 -8.83
N GLY A 5 -13.10 -0.67 -7.55
CA GLY A 5 -12.98 -1.66 -6.50
C GLY A 5 -13.48 -1.12 -5.16
N LYS A 6 -13.48 -1.97 -4.13
CA LYS A 6 -13.79 -1.54 -2.77
C LYS A 6 -12.65 -0.66 -2.25
N VAL A 7 -13.00 0.35 -1.46
CA VAL A 7 -12.02 1.25 -0.82
C VAL A 7 -11.64 0.72 0.56
N TRP A 8 -10.34 0.71 0.82
CA TRP A 8 -9.73 0.46 2.12
C TRP A 8 -9.08 1.74 2.61
N LYS A 9 -9.66 2.35 3.66
CA LYS A 9 -9.23 3.65 4.17
C LYS A 9 -8.24 3.48 5.32
N PHE A 10 -7.11 4.17 5.27
CA PHE A 10 -6.08 4.21 6.30
C PHE A 10 -5.76 5.66 6.72
N ARG A 11 -5.14 5.79 7.89
CA ARG A 11 -4.77 7.07 8.51
C ARG A 11 -3.54 7.74 7.85
N ASP A 12 -3.19 8.91 8.38
CA ASP A 12 -1.90 9.57 8.11
C ASP A 12 -0.73 8.70 8.60
N ASP A 13 0.46 8.90 8.05
CA ASP A 13 1.73 8.34 8.51
C ASP A 13 1.74 6.79 8.61
N VAL A 14 1.05 6.12 7.68
CA VAL A 14 1.24 4.68 7.48
C VAL A 14 2.66 4.45 6.97
N ASN A 15 3.49 3.80 7.76
CA ASN A 15 4.88 3.56 7.41
C ASN A 15 5.10 2.22 6.72
N THR A 16 6.30 2.00 6.17
CA THR A 16 6.62 0.78 5.41
C THR A 16 6.63 -0.50 6.24
N ASP A 17 6.92 -0.46 7.54
CA ASP A 17 6.81 -1.62 8.42
C ASP A 17 5.34 -1.98 8.70
N GLU A 18 4.44 -1.00 8.69
CA GLU A 18 3.00 -1.23 8.83
C GLU A 18 2.34 -1.74 7.54
N ILE A 19 2.89 -1.36 6.37
CA ILE A 19 2.45 -1.92 5.08
C ILE A 19 2.89 -3.38 4.95
N ILE A 20 4.13 -3.68 5.32
CA ILE A 20 4.69 -5.03 5.32
C ILE A 20 5.75 -5.16 6.44
N PRO A 21 5.48 -5.95 7.48
CA PRO A 21 6.40 -6.06 8.60
C PRO A 21 7.74 -6.67 8.24
N ALA A 22 8.81 -6.22 8.92
CA ALA A 22 10.19 -6.64 8.63
C ALA A 22 10.43 -8.17 8.69
N ARG A 23 9.59 -8.89 9.44
CA ARG A 23 9.64 -10.35 9.60
C ARG A 23 9.35 -11.14 8.30
N PHE A 24 8.73 -10.51 7.30
CA PHE A 24 8.41 -11.13 6.00
C PHE A 24 9.39 -10.75 4.88
N LEU A 25 10.46 -10.02 5.19
CA LEU A 25 11.42 -9.53 4.19
C LEU A 25 12.50 -10.56 3.83
N ASN A 26 12.28 -11.83 4.17
CA ASN A 26 13.08 -12.96 3.73
C ASN A 26 12.68 -13.48 2.34
N THR A 27 11.59 -12.96 1.77
CA THR A 27 11.06 -13.31 0.44
C THR A 27 10.88 -12.05 -0.42
N GLN A 28 10.89 -12.25 -1.74
CA GLN A 28 10.51 -11.23 -2.73
C GLN A 28 9.28 -11.67 -3.54
N ASP A 29 8.66 -12.80 -3.19
CA ASP A 29 7.44 -13.24 -3.86
C ASP A 29 6.29 -12.28 -3.50
N ALA A 30 5.78 -11.59 -4.51
CA ALA A 30 4.74 -10.59 -4.31
C ALA A 30 3.47 -11.21 -3.70
N ARG A 31 3.09 -12.44 -4.08
CA ARG A 31 1.88 -13.09 -3.56
C ARG A 31 2.04 -13.40 -2.08
N GLU A 32 3.17 -13.97 -1.69
CA GLU A 32 3.49 -14.26 -0.28
C GLU A 32 3.50 -12.98 0.56
N LEU A 33 4.16 -11.92 0.08
CA LEU A 33 4.12 -10.61 0.76
C LEU A 33 2.70 -10.02 0.82
N GLY A 34 1.88 -10.27 -0.20
CA GLY A 34 0.49 -9.82 -0.29
C GLY A 34 -0.42 -10.44 0.77
N GLU A 35 -0.15 -11.68 1.17
CA GLU A 35 -0.88 -12.39 2.25
C GLU A 35 -0.67 -11.74 3.64
N HIS A 36 0.32 -10.85 3.75
CA HIS A 36 0.69 -10.15 4.98
C HIS A 36 0.57 -8.62 4.85
N CYS A 37 0.01 -8.12 3.74
CA CYS A 37 -0.08 -6.69 3.49
C CYS A 37 -1.02 -6.01 4.50
N MET A 38 -0.58 -4.91 5.12
CA MET A 38 -1.35 -4.11 6.09
C MET A 38 -1.79 -4.83 7.37
N GLU A 39 -1.30 -6.06 7.64
CA GLU A 39 -1.85 -6.91 8.71
C GLU A 39 -1.64 -6.35 10.14
N ASP A 40 -0.57 -5.58 10.35
CA ASP A 40 -0.27 -4.95 11.65
C ASP A 40 -1.19 -3.75 11.92
N ILE A 41 -1.86 -3.20 10.88
CA ILE A 41 -2.89 -2.16 11.03
C ILE A 41 -4.29 -2.79 11.09
N ASP A 42 -4.58 -3.71 10.17
CA ASP A 42 -5.86 -4.41 10.05
C ASP A 42 -5.62 -5.89 9.72
N ALA A 43 -5.69 -6.74 10.73
CA ALA A 43 -5.47 -8.18 10.62
C ALA A 43 -6.50 -8.90 9.71
N ASP A 44 -7.60 -8.26 9.37
CA ASP A 44 -8.58 -8.78 8.43
C ASP A 44 -8.36 -8.31 6.99
N PHE A 45 -7.50 -7.31 6.76
CA PHE A 45 -7.25 -6.78 5.42
C PHE A 45 -6.78 -7.87 4.44
N PRO A 46 -5.73 -8.68 4.72
CA PRO A 46 -5.28 -9.69 3.76
C PRO A 46 -6.35 -10.73 3.42
N LYS A 47 -7.28 -10.98 4.35
CA LYS A 47 -8.35 -11.97 4.20
C LYS A 47 -9.53 -11.46 3.38
N LYS A 48 -9.72 -10.15 3.32
CA LYS A 48 -10.92 -9.50 2.77
C LYS A 48 -10.61 -8.67 1.52
N VAL A 49 -9.37 -8.22 1.34
CA VAL A 49 -8.95 -7.49 0.15
C VAL A 49 -9.13 -8.36 -1.08
N SER A 50 -9.65 -7.78 -2.15
CA SER A 50 -9.90 -8.47 -3.41
C SER A 50 -9.17 -7.79 -4.56
N ARG A 51 -8.86 -8.57 -5.60
CA ARG A 51 -8.25 -8.02 -6.82
C ARG A 51 -9.09 -6.88 -7.38
N GLY A 52 -8.48 -5.72 -7.55
CA GLY A 52 -9.13 -4.51 -8.06
C GLY A 52 -9.45 -3.48 -6.98
N ASP A 53 -9.37 -3.85 -5.69
CA ASP A 53 -9.58 -2.94 -4.58
C ASP A 53 -8.56 -1.79 -4.57
N ILE A 54 -8.88 -0.74 -3.83
CA ILE A 54 -8.17 0.53 -3.81
C ILE A 54 -7.83 0.87 -2.37
N ILE A 55 -6.58 1.24 -2.12
CA ILE A 55 -6.17 1.83 -0.85
C ILE A 55 -6.38 3.34 -0.94
N VAL A 56 -7.02 3.92 0.06
CA VAL A 56 -7.10 5.36 0.28
C VAL A 56 -6.44 5.67 1.61
N ALA A 57 -5.50 6.61 1.65
CA ALA A 57 -4.79 6.97 2.87
C ALA A 57 -4.71 8.48 3.06
N GLY A 58 -4.29 8.88 4.26
CA GLY A 58 -4.04 10.27 4.60
C GLY A 58 -2.70 10.77 4.07
N LYS A 59 -2.04 11.62 4.86
CA LYS A 59 -0.75 12.23 4.54
C LYS A 59 0.41 11.27 4.77
N ASN A 60 1.49 11.48 4.04
CA ASN A 60 2.78 10.83 4.24
C ASN A 60 2.72 9.29 4.18
N PHE A 61 1.88 8.74 3.30
CA PHE A 61 1.77 7.28 3.13
C PHE A 61 3.08 6.66 2.63
N GLY A 62 3.45 5.52 3.20
CA GLY A 62 4.68 4.80 2.88
C GLY A 62 5.94 5.43 3.47
N CYS A 63 5.82 6.17 4.58
CA CYS A 63 6.97 6.77 5.25
C CYS A 63 7.89 5.72 5.92
N GLY A 64 9.02 6.18 6.43
CA GLY A 64 10.03 5.31 7.06
C GLY A 64 11.05 4.76 6.06
N SER A 65 11.37 3.47 6.20
CA SER A 65 12.52 2.85 5.53
C SER A 65 12.33 2.67 4.01
N SER A 66 13.45 2.68 3.27
CA SER A 66 13.44 2.42 1.83
C SER A 66 13.29 0.92 1.56
N ARG A 67 12.06 0.45 1.34
CA ARG A 67 11.78 -0.97 1.05
C ARG A 67 10.82 -1.11 -0.12
N GLU A 68 11.29 -1.76 -1.19
CA GLU A 68 10.47 -2.10 -2.36
C GLU A 68 9.43 -3.19 -2.06
N HIS A 69 9.64 -3.94 -0.98
CA HIS A 69 8.70 -4.94 -0.46
C HIS A 69 7.32 -4.34 -0.16
N ALA A 70 7.24 -3.07 0.24
CA ALA A 70 5.95 -2.41 0.49
C ALA A 70 5.11 -2.33 -0.80
N GLN A 71 5.73 -1.99 -1.94
CA GLN A 71 5.04 -1.97 -3.23
C GLN A 71 4.68 -3.39 -3.69
N LEU A 72 5.58 -4.36 -3.48
CA LEU A 72 5.32 -5.76 -3.81
C LEU A 72 4.15 -6.32 -3.02
N ALA A 73 4.07 -6.07 -1.71
CA ALA A 73 2.98 -6.50 -0.85
C ALA A 73 1.63 -5.94 -1.32
N ILE A 74 1.55 -4.63 -1.58
CA ILE A 74 0.32 -3.99 -2.06
C ILE A 74 -0.13 -4.59 -3.40
N LYS A 75 0.79 -4.75 -4.35
CA LYS A 75 0.48 -5.39 -5.65
C LYS A 75 0.08 -6.85 -5.49
N GLY A 76 0.76 -7.57 -4.60
CA GLY A 76 0.52 -8.96 -4.25
C GLY A 76 -0.87 -9.21 -3.68
N ALA A 77 -1.34 -8.30 -2.82
CA ALA A 77 -2.69 -8.28 -2.27
C ALA A 77 -3.78 -8.01 -3.33
N GLY A 78 -3.39 -7.69 -4.57
CA GLY A 78 -4.32 -7.44 -5.67
C GLY A 78 -4.87 -6.01 -5.72
N VAL A 79 -4.33 -5.09 -4.91
CA VAL A 79 -4.70 -3.67 -4.93
C VAL A 79 -4.32 -3.06 -6.29
N SER A 80 -5.26 -2.33 -6.88
CA SER A 80 -5.11 -1.78 -8.23
C SER A 80 -4.48 -0.40 -8.26
N CYS A 81 -4.70 0.41 -7.22
CA CYS A 81 -4.02 1.69 -7.02
C CYS A 81 -4.05 2.11 -5.54
N VAL A 82 -3.14 3.04 -5.20
CA VAL A 82 -3.14 3.73 -3.91
C VAL A 82 -3.43 5.22 -4.14
N ILE A 83 -4.38 5.76 -3.39
CA ILE A 83 -4.71 7.17 -3.39
C ILE A 83 -4.37 7.72 -2.01
N ALA A 84 -3.64 8.81 -1.93
CA ALA A 84 -3.29 9.41 -0.64
C ALA A 84 -3.30 10.93 -0.71
N GLU A 85 -3.33 11.61 0.43
CA GLU A 85 -3.15 13.07 0.45
C GLU A 85 -1.72 13.47 0.07
N SER A 86 -0.77 12.67 0.52
CA SER A 86 0.63 12.76 0.10
C SER A 86 1.35 11.44 0.33
N PHE A 87 2.38 11.19 -0.46
CA PHE A 87 3.27 10.04 -0.27
C PHE A 87 4.64 10.45 0.26
N ALA A 88 5.27 9.58 1.03
CA ALA A 88 6.68 9.74 1.33
C ALA A 88 7.53 9.65 0.05
N ARG A 89 8.53 10.53 -0.09
CA ARG A 89 9.30 10.70 -1.34
C ARG A 89 9.90 9.40 -1.91
N ILE A 90 10.42 8.54 -1.04
CA ILE A 90 11.03 7.26 -1.45
C ILE A 90 9.96 6.29 -1.93
N PHE A 91 8.86 6.16 -1.18
CA PHE A 91 7.73 5.32 -1.56
C PHE A 91 7.13 5.77 -2.89
N TYR A 92 6.98 7.08 -3.10
CA TYR A 92 6.49 7.65 -4.36
C TYR A 92 7.34 7.19 -5.54
N ARG A 93 8.67 7.41 -5.48
CA ARG A 93 9.60 7.00 -6.54
C ARG A 93 9.55 5.49 -6.80
N ASN A 94 9.58 4.69 -5.74
CA ASN A 94 9.58 3.23 -5.86
C ASN A 94 8.26 2.71 -6.44
N SER A 95 7.13 3.35 -6.14
CA SER A 95 5.82 2.98 -6.72
C SER A 95 5.82 3.12 -8.23
N ILE A 96 6.42 4.19 -8.78
CA ILE A 96 6.57 4.35 -10.23
C ILE A 96 7.48 3.26 -10.81
N ASN A 97 8.65 3.03 -10.21
CA ASN A 97 9.61 2.02 -10.68
C ASN A 97 9.04 0.59 -10.66
N MET A 98 8.21 0.29 -9.66
CA MET A 98 7.61 -1.03 -9.46
C MET A 98 6.26 -1.18 -10.17
N GLY A 99 5.78 -0.15 -10.87
CA GLY A 99 4.49 -0.16 -11.56
C GLY A 99 3.30 -0.33 -10.61
N LEU A 100 3.35 0.29 -9.43
CA LEU A 100 2.21 0.48 -8.54
C LEU A 100 1.58 1.86 -8.85
N PRO A 101 0.37 1.92 -9.43
CA PRO A 101 -0.30 3.19 -9.68
C PRO A 101 -0.59 3.93 -8.37
N ILE A 102 -0.16 5.18 -8.29
CA ILE A 102 -0.42 6.07 -7.17
C ILE A 102 -1.05 7.38 -7.65
N LEU A 103 -1.88 7.98 -6.80
CA LEU A 103 -2.50 9.28 -7.07
C LEU A 103 -2.53 10.12 -5.80
N GLU A 104 -1.98 11.33 -5.87
CA GLU A 104 -2.14 12.33 -4.81
C GLU A 104 -3.42 13.13 -5.04
N VAL A 105 -4.28 13.17 -4.03
CA VAL A 105 -5.51 13.96 -4.02
C VAL A 105 -5.56 14.73 -2.71
N LYS A 106 -5.56 16.07 -2.78
CA LYS A 106 -5.68 16.92 -1.60
C LYS A 106 -7.09 16.81 -1.00
N ASP A 107 -7.18 17.06 0.30
CA ASP A 107 -8.44 17.17 1.04
C ASP A 107 -9.30 15.88 1.04
N LEU A 108 -8.66 14.71 1.13
CA LEU A 108 -9.33 13.40 1.29
C LEU A 108 -9.88 13.17 2.72
N SER A 109 -9.38 13.93 3.70
CA SER A 109 -9.74 13.85 5.11
C SER A 109 -11.02 14.61 5.51
N GLY A 110 -11.83 15.03 4.52
CA GLY A 110 -13.17 15.59 4.74
C GLY A 110 -14.21 14.60 5.25
#